data_AF-A0A8J6N2Y8-F1
#
_entry.id   AF-A0A8J6N2Y8-F1
#
_cell.length_a   1.000
_cell.length_b   1.000
_cell.length_c   1.000
_cell.angle_alpha   90.00
_cell.angle_beta   90.00
_cell.angle_gamma   90.00
#
_symmetry.space_group_name_H-M   'P 1'
#
loop_
_entity.id
_entity.type
_entity.pdbx_description
1 polymer ?
#
loop_
_entity_poly.entity_id
_entity_poly.type
_entity_poly.pdbx_seq_one_letter_code
_entity_poly.pdbx_strand_id
1 'polypeptide(L)'
;MYSLKIKHGYLAPFRAIRKEPGSWLMLVVALLYSILAVLGKKAIQHSSPIFFGFFFLASVNIIILILFPLLSRIKWNALFKMPGRGLCVGFILYLHILLHVLAISMVEAVYMISVKRMSVLFAVIYGWFLFKETDIKSRMLGAVLMFMGIGVITLLG
;
A
#
# COMPACT_ATOMS: atom_id res chain seq x y z
N MET A 1 -2.40 4.23 -26.16
CA MET A 1 -1.51 3.61 -27.17
C MET A 1 -0.15 3.30 -26.55
N TYR A 2 -0.08 2.37 -25.59
CA TYR A 2 1.17 1.76 -25.14
C TYR A 2 1.01 0.25 -25.22
N SER A 3 0.84 -0.22 -26.46
CA SER A 3 1.07 -1.63 -26.80
C SER A 3 2.49 -1.97 -26.34
N LEU A 4 2.57 -2.99 -25.50
CA LEU A 4 3.77 -3.70 -25.10
C LEU A 4 4.77 -3.74 -26.26
N LYS A 5 5.74 -2.82 -26.27
CA LYS A 5 6.95 -2.96 -27.07
C LYS A 5 7.77 -4.09 -26.43
N ILE A 6 7.36 -5.33 -26.70
CA ILE A 6 8.17 -6.55 -26.61
C ILE A 6 9.21 -6.49 -27.75
N LYS A 7 9.98 -5.40 -27.80
CA LYS A 7 11.06 -5.18 -28.76
C LYS A 7 12.45 -5.25 -28.10
N HIS A 8 12.53 -5.64 -26.83
CA HIS A 8 13.79 -5.67 -26.07
C HIS A 8 14.01 -6.96 -25.26
N GLY A 9 13.61 -8.13 -25.80
CA GLY A 9 13.96 -9.43 -25.22
C GLY A 9 13.34 -9.74 -23.84
N TYR A 10 13.37 -11.01 -23.46
CA TYR A 10 12.76 -11.52 -22.22
C TYR A 10 13.32 -10.91 -20.92
N LEU A 11 14.51 -10.28 -20.97
CA LEU A 11 15.19 -9.65 -19.83
C LEU A 11 14.99 -8.12 -19.76
N ALA A 12 14.24 -7.51 -20.70
CA ALA A 12 13.84 -6.11 -20.61
C ALA A 12 13.25 -5.69 -19.26
N PRO A 13 12.29 -6.44 -18.66
CA PRO A 13 11.66 -6.00 -17.41
C PRO A 13 12.67 -5.97 -16.25
N PHE A 14 13.57 -6.94 -16.14
CA PHE A 14 14.60 -6.96 -15.10
C PHE A 14 15.61 -5.83 -15.24
N ARG A 15 15.97 -5.48 -16.48
CA ARG A 15 16.87 -4.35 -16.74
C ARG A 15 16.16 -3.00 -16.51
N ALA A 16 14.85 -2.92 -16.71
CA ALA A 16 14.04 -1.74 -16.46
C ALA A 16 13.96 -1.39 -14.97
N ILE A 17 13.94 -2.39 -14.08
CA ILE A 17 13.94 -2.18 -12.61
C ILE A 17 15.08 -1.25 -12.17
N ARG A 18 16.28 -1.44 -12.73
CA ARG A 18 17.47 -0.64 -12.37
C ARG A 18 17.53 0.71 -13.09
N LYS A 19 16.77 0.89 -14.18
CA LYS A 19 16.70 2.15 -14.92
C LYS A 19 15.66 3.10 -14.35
N GLU A 20 14.54 2.57 -13.88
CA GLU A 20 13.43 3.35 -13.35
C GLU A 20 13.57 3.53 -11.84
N PRO A 21 13.86 4.75 -11.34
CA PRO A 21 14.08 4.97 -9.91
C PRO A 21 12.87 4.58 -9.06
N GLY A 22 11.65 4.73 -9.58
CA GLY A 22 10.43 4.29 -8.92
C GLY A 22 10.34 2.77 -8.73
N SER A 23 10.79 1.99 -9.73
CA SER A 23 10.77 0.51 -9.65
C SER A 23 11.79 0.00 -8.63
N TRP A 24 12.97 0.63 -8.58
CA TRP A 24 13.98 0.31 -7.56
C TRP A 24 13.48 0.62 -6.15
N LEU A 25 12.89 1.80 -5.93
CA LEU A 25 12.30 2.17 -4.64
C LEU A 25 11.21 1.19 -4.20
N MET A 26 10.35 0.72 -5.13
CA MET A 26 9.33 -0.27 -4.82
C MET A 26 9.91 -1.60 -4.32
N LEU A 27 11.03 -2.06 -4.87
CA LEU A 27 11.68 -3.28 -4.39
C LEU A 27 12.23 -3.12 -2.97
N VAL A 28 12.86 -1.98 -2.67
CA VAL A 28 13.34 -1.68 -1.31
C VAL A 28 12.17 -1.65 -0.33
N VAL A 29 11.07 -0.98 -0.70
CA VAL A 29 9.85 -0.95 0.12
C VAL A 29 9.27 -2.34 0.33
N ALA A 30 9.24 -3.19 -0.70
CA ALA A 30 8.73 -4.56 -0.59
C ALA A 30 9.56 -5.41 0.38
N LEU A 31 10.90 -5.28 0.32
CA LEU A 31 11.81 -5.97 1.25
C LEU A 31 11.58 -5.50 2.69
N LEU A 32 11.54 -4.18 2.92
CA LEU A 32 11.24 -3.62 4.24
C LEU A 32 9.88 -4.10 4.75
N TYR A 33 8.86 -4.10 3.90
CA TYR A 33 7.51 -4.51 4.27
C TYR A 33 7.44 -5.99 4.65
N SER A 34 8.23 -6.87 4.02
CA SER A 34 8.28 -8.29 4.39
C SER A 34 8.71 -8.51 5.85
N ILE A 35 9.66 -7.70 6.34
CA ILE A 35 10.15 -7.74 7.72
C ILE A 35 9.14 -7.04 8.66
N LEU A 36 8.68 -5.85 8.27
CA LEU A 36 7.76 -5.04 9.08
C LEU A 36 6.42 -5.73 9.30
N ALA A 37 5.90 -6.49 8.34
CA ALA A 37 4.63 -7.18 8.49
C ALA A 37 4.68 -8.26 9.60
N VAL A 38 5.78 -8.98 9.71
CA VAL A 38 6.00 -9.99 10.76
C VAL A 38 6.20 -9.32 12.12
N LEU A 39 7.05 -8.29 12.17
CA LEU A 39 7.28 -7.51 13.39
C LEU A 39 5.99 -6.83 13.89
N GLY A 40 5.19 -6.29 12.97
CA GLY A 40 3.91 -5.65 13.27
C GLY A 40 2.92 -6.63 13.90
N LYS A 41 2.79 -7.85 13.37
CA LYS A 41 1.96 -8.89 14.00
C LYS A 41 2.43 -9.20 15.42
N LYS A 42 3.74 -9.39 15.60
CA LYS A 42 4.33 -9.67 16.92
C LYS A 42 4.09 -8.53 17.91
N ALA A 43 4.25 -7.28 17.47
CA ALA A 43 3.98 -6.10 18.29
C ALA A 43 2.50 -6.01 18.70
N ILE A 44 1.56 -6.30 17.78
CA ILE A 44 0.11 -6.33 18.06
C ILE A 44 -0.25 -7.45 19.06
N GLN A 45 0.44 -8.59 19.03
CA GLN A 45 0.19 -9.68 19.98
C GLN A 45 0.72 -9.38 21.39
N HIS A 46 1.82 -8.63 21.51
CA HIS A 46 2.41 -8.25 22.79
C HIS A 46 1.84 -6.94 23.37
N SER A 47 0.95 -6.27 22.65
CA SER A 47 0.29 -5.04 23.09
C SER A 47 -1.23 -5.16 22.89
N SER A 48 -2.02 -4.18 23.34
CA SER A 48 -3.42 -4.16 22.94
C SER A 48 -3.53 -3.68 21.48
N PRO A 49 -4.28 -4.38 20.60
CA PRO A 49 -4.35 -4.05 19.18
C PRO A 49 -4.74 -2.58 18.92
N ILE A 50 -5.73 -2.08 19.65
CA ILE A 50 -6.21 -0.70 19.50
C ILE A 50 -5.13 0.31 19.89
N PHE A 51 -4.40 0.06 20.97
CA PHE A 51 -3.30 0.92 21.40
C PHE A 51 -2.18 0.94 20.36
N PHE A 52 -1.81 -0.22 19.81
CA PHE A 52 -0.78 -0.29 18.77
C PHE A 52 -1.17 0.50 17.53
N GLY A 53 -2.41 0.37 17.06
CA GLY A 53 -2.91 1.11 15.88
C GLY A 53 -2.86 2.62 16.09
N PHE A 54 -3.30 3.10 17.26
CA PHE A 54 -3.24 4.52 17.61
C PHE A 54 -1.79 5.02 17.73
N PHE A 55 -0.95 4.30 18.48
CA PHE A 55 0.44 4.65 18.69
C PHE A 55 1.21 4.72 17.37
N PHE A 56 1.07 3.69 16.52
CA PHE A 56 1.73 3.65 15.22
C PHE A 56 1.35 4.84 14.34
N LEU A 57 0.04 5.12 14.22
CA LEU A 57 -0.44 6.23 13.40
C LEU A 57 0.03 7.58 13.97
N ALA A 58 -0.04 7.76 15.28
CA ALA A 58 0.41 8.98 15.96
C ALA A 58 1.92 9.21 15.77
N SER A 59 2.75 8.18 16.00
CA SER A 59 4.20 8.27 15.81
C SER A 59 4.57 8.62 14.38
N VAL A 60 3.94 7.97 13.38
CA VAL A 60 4.20 8.28 11.96
C VAL A 60 3.80 9.72 11.64
N ASN A 61 2.64 10.20 12.09
CA ASN A 61 2.22 11.57 11.85
C ASN A 61 3.14 12.60 12.54
N ILE A 62 3.58 12.32 13.77
CA ILE A 62 4.53 13.18 14.50
C ILE A 62 5.87 13.24 13.77
N ILE A 63 6.41 12.10 13.34
CA ILE A 63 7.68 12.04 12.59
C ILE A 63 7.54 12.82 11.28
N ILE A 64 6.45 12.63 10.54
CA ILE A 64 6.20 13.39 9.30
C ILE A 64 6.12 14.88 9.61
N LEU A 65 5.42 15.30 10.67
CA LEU A 65 5.28 16.70 11.06
C LEU A 65 6.61 17.34 11.47
N ILE A 66 7.50 16.60 12.14
CA ILE A 66 8.84 17.05 12.53
C ILE A 66 9.77 17.14 11.30
N LEU A 67 9.68 16.17 10.37
CA LEU A 67 10.47 16.17 9.14
C LEU A 67 9.96 17.20 8.12
N PHE A 68 8.69 17.59 8.20
CA PHE A 68 8.04 18.56 7.31
C PHE A 68 8.82 19.87 7.14
N PRO A 69 9.27 20.57 8.21
CA PRO A 69 10.12 21.76 8.09
C PRO A 69 11.54 21.44 7.58
N LEU A 70 12.08 20.27 7.90
CA LEU A 70 13.44 19.88 7.49
C LEU A 70 13.55 19.62 5.99
N LEU A 71 12.46 19.18 5.34
CA LEU A 71 12.40 18.95 3.89
C LEU A 71 12.15 20.24 3.05
N SER A 72 12.01 21.41 3.69
CA SER A 72 12.09 22.78 3.11
C SER A 72 11.30 23.12 1.83
N ARG A 73 10.35 22.27 1.41
CA ARG A 73 9.57 22.47 0.16
C ARG A 73 8.08 22.74 0.40
N ILE A 74 7.60 22.68 1.64
CA ILE A 74 6.15 22.72 1.94
C ILE A 74 5.84 23.82 2.96
N LYS A 75 4.95 24.73 2.57
CA LYS A 75 4.49 25.84 3.43
C LYS A 75 3.43 25.31 4.41
N TRP A 76 3.54 25.65 5.68
CA TRP A 76 2.56 25.30 6.73
C TRP A 76 1.13 25.71 6.37
N ASN A 77 0.96 26.83 5.64
CA ASN A 77 -0.35 27.27 5.14
C ASN A 77 -1.03 26.22 4.23
N ALA A 78 -0.29 25.30 3.61
CA ALA A 78 -0.88 24.23 2.79
C ALA A 78 -1.73 23.25 3.62
N LEU A 79 -1.39 23.03 4.90
CA LEU A 79 -2.14 22.16 5.80
C LEU A 79 -3.54 22.73 6.11
N PHE A 80 -3.63 24.06 6.19
CA PHE A 80 -4.87 24.76 6.53
C PHE A 80 -5.69 25.21 5.30
N LYS A 81 -5.22 24.94 4.08
CA LYS A 81 -5.97 25.30 2.86
C LYS A 81 -7.28 24.52 2.72
N MET A 82 -7.31 23.25 3.13
CA MET A 82 -8.47 22.36 2.95
C MET A 82 -8.72 21.47 4.18
N PRO A 83 -9.01 22.05 5.35
CA PRO A 83 -9.10 21.30 6.60
C PRO A 83 -10.21 20.24 6.56
N GLY A 84 -11.37 20.54 5.97
CA GLY A 84 -12.47 19.59 5.87
C GLY A 84 -12.13 18.34 5.06
N ARG A 85 -11.49 18.50 3.89
CA ARG A 85 -11.07 17.35 3.06
C ARG A 85 -9.94 16.57 3.74
N GLY A 86 -9.00 17.26 4.39
CA GLY A 86 -7.94 16.64 5.18
C GLY A 86 -8.49 15.79 6.33
N LEU A 87 -9.47 16.32 7.07
CA LEU A 87 -10.15 15.59 8.14
C LEU A 87 -10.89 14.36 7.62
N CYS A 88 -11.61 14.46 6.50
CA CYS A 88 -12.28 13.30 5.90
C CYS A 88 -11.28 12.19 5.53
N VAL A 89 -10.16 12.55 4.89
CA VAL A 89 -9.12 11.57 4.52
C VAL A 89 -8.47 10.98 5.77
N GLY A 90 -8.16 11.81 6.77
CA GLY A 90 -7.61 11.35 8.06
C GLY A 90 -8.56 10.40 8.79
N PHE A 91 -9.86 10.70 8.80
CA PHE A 91 -10.89 9.85 9.40
C PHE A 91 -10.99 8.50 8.69
N ILE A 92 -11.03 8.48 7.34
CA ILE A 92 -11.06 7.24 6.56
C ILE A 92 -9.80 6.42 6.78
N LEU A 93 -8.62 7.06 6.84
CA LEU A 93 -7.35 6.39 7.14
C LEU A 93 -7.33 5.82 8.57
N TYR A 94 -7.90 6.54 9.54
CA TYR A 94 -8.02 6.05 10.91
C TYR A 94 -8.95 4.84 10.99
N LEU A 95 -10.11 4.90 10.32
CA LEU A 95 -11.02 3.77 10.25
C LEU A 95 -10.37 2.55 9.57
N HIS A 96 -9.61 2.78 8.51
CA HIS A 96 -8.82 1.74 7.84
C HIS A 96 -7.83 1.06 8.80
N ILE A 97 -7.04 1.82 9.58
CA ILE A 97 -6.04 1.23 10.47
C ILE A 97 -6.69 0.46 11.62
N LEU A 98 -7.82 0.94 12.17
CA LEU A 98 -8.56 0.21 13.19
C LEU A 98 -9.04 -1.15 12.68
N LEU A 99 -9.69 -1.17 11.50
CA LEU A 99 -10.13 -2.42 10.86
C LEU A 99 -8.94 -3.35 10.57
N HIS A 100 -7.81 -2.79 10.13
CA HIS A 100 -6.61 -3.57 9.83
C HIS A 100 -6.03 -4.24 11.08
N VAL A 101 -5.88 -3.50 12.18
CA VAL A 101 -5.28 -4.03 13.40
C VAL A 101 -6.20 -5.02 14.10
N LEU A 102 -7.52 -4.79 14.06
CA LEU A 102 -8.51 -5.79 14.49
C LEU A 102 -8.40 -7.08 13.67
N ALA A 103 -8.34 -6.98 12.34
CA ALA A 103 -8.19 -8.16 11.47
C ALA A 103 -6.90 -8.95 11.73
N ILE A 104 -5.77 -8.26 11.94
CA ILE A 104 -4.50 -8.91 12.32
C ILE A 104 -4.60 -9.63 13.67
N SER A 105 -5.35 -9.07 14.62
CA SER A 105 -5.51 -9.70 15.93
C SER A 105 -6.32 -10.99 15.87
N MET A 106 -7.22 -11.13 14.89
CA MET A 106 -8.13 -12.27 14.75
C MET A 106 -7.57 -13.40 13.88
N VAL A 107 -6.60 -13.11 13.00
CA VAL A 107 -6.14 -14.05 11.97
C VAL A 107 -4.61 -13.99 11.81
N GLU A 108 -4.00 -15.08 11.35
CA GLU A 108 -2.60 -15.09 10.95
C GLU A 108 -2.26 -13.96 9.95
N ALA A 109 -1.08 -13.35 10.11
CA ALA A 109 -0.67 -12.22 9.27
C ALA A 109 -0.59 -12.60 7.79
N VAL A 110 -0.23 -13.85 7.48
CA VAL A 110 -0.13 -14.36 6.11
C VAL A 110 -1.51 -14.33 5.42
N TYR A 111 -2.56 -14.80 6.10
CA TYR A 111 -3.93 -14.75 5.56
C TYR A 111 -4.45 -13.30 5.47
N MET A 112 -4.22 -12.48 6.49
CA MET A 112 -4.66 -11.07 6.46
C MET A 112 -4.00 -10.29 5.31
N ILE A 113 -2.68 -10.43 5.11
CA ILE A 113 -1.96 -9.77 4.00
C ILE A 113 -2.49 -10.26 2.66
N SER A 114 -2.76 -11.56 2.54
CA SER A 114 -3.31 -12.17 1.33
C SER A 114 -4.67 -11.57 0.97
N VAL A 115 -5.59 -11.47 1.93
CA VAL A 115 -6.89 -10.82 1.75
C VAL A 115 -6.72 -9.34 1.40
N LYS A 116 -5.83 -8.61 2.09
CA LYS A 116 -5.57 -7.19 1.81
C LYS A 116 -5.07 -6.97 0.38
N ARG A 117 -4.31 -7.91 -0.20
CA ARG A 117 -3.86 -7.83 -1.60
C ARG A 117 -4.98 -8.00 -2.63
N MET A 118 -6.12 -8.60 -2.26
CA MET A 118 -7.31 -8.62 -3.14
C MET A 118 -7.84 -7.21 -3.41
N SER A 119 -7.45 -6.22 -2.59
CA SER A 119 -7.77 -4.81 -2.83
C SER A 119 -7.30 -4.27 -4.18
N VAL A 120 -6.32 -4.92 -4.82
CA VAL A 120 -5.86 -4.57 -6.17
C VAL A 120 -7.00 -4.64 -7.19
N LEU A 121 -7.94 -5.59 -7.05
CA LEU A 121 -9.12 -5.67 -7.92
C LEU A 121 -9.99 -4.42 -7.76
N PHE A 122 -10.28 -4.03 -6.52
CA PHE A 122 -11.02 -2.81 -6.25
C PHE A 122 -10.27 -1.57 -6.76
N ALA A 123 -8.94 -1.52 -6.62
CA ALA A 123 -8.13 -0.41 -7.11
C ALA A 123 -8.23 -0.25 -8.63
N VAL A 124 -8.25 -1.34 -9.41
CA VAL A 124 -8.44 -1.28 -10.87
C VAL A 124 -9.85 -0.80 -11.22
N ILE A 125 -10.88 -1.28 -10.51
CA ILE A 125 -12.27 -0.86 -10.72
C ILE A 125 -12.46 0.63 -10.39
N TYR A 126 -11.97 1.07 -9.24
CA TYR A 126 -12.01 2.48 -8.84
C TYR A 126 -11.14 3.35 -9.76
N GLY A 127 -10.01 2.84 -10.24
CA GLY A 127 -9.16 3.47 -11.25
C GLY A 127 -9.95 3.82 -12.51
N TRP A 128 -10.69 2.84 -13.03
CA TRP A 128 -11.57 3.06 -14.17
C TRP A 128 -12.72 4.02 -13.88
N PHE A 129 -13.42 3.84 -12.75
CA PHE A 129 -14.61 4.64 -12.44
C PHE A 129 -14.29 6.11 -12.12
N LEU A 130 -13.25 6.37 -11.31
CA LEU A 130 -12.90 7.72 -10.83
C LEU A 130 -11.94 8.45 -11.78
N PHE A 131 -10.94 7.75 -12.33
CA PHE A 131 -9.89 8.36 -13.15
C PHE A 131 -10.11 8.17 -14.67
N LYS A 132 -11.18 7.46 -15.07
CA LYS A 132 -11.56 7.22 -16.47
C LYS A 132 -10.42 6.63 -17.31
N GLU A 133 -9.63 5.74 -16.72
CA GLU A 133 -8.52 5.09 -17.40
C GLU A 133 -9.01 4.22 -18.57
N THR A 134 -8.40 4.39 -19.75
CA THR A 134 -8.82 3.71 -21.00
C THR A 134 -8.23 2.29 -21.16
N ASP A 135 -7.13 1.98 -20.48
CA ASP A 135 -6.39 0.71 -20.58
C ASP A 135 -6.83 -0.32 -19.51
N ILE A 136 -8.14 -0.44 -19.24
CA ILE A 136 -8.65 -1.32 -18.18
C ILE A 136 -8.38 -2.81 -18.45
N LYS A 137 -8.39 -3.24 -19.73
CA LYS A 137 -8.29 -4.65 -20.10
C LYS A 137 -6.94 -5.27 -19.69
N SER A 138 -5.84 -4.56 -19.94
CA SER A 138 -4.49 -5.04 -19.58
C SER A 138 -4.27 -5.03 -18.07
N ARG A 139 -4.79 -4.01 -17.36
CA ARG A 139 -4.72 -3.91 -15.90
C ARG A 139 -5.56 -4.96 -15.20
N MET A 140 -6.74 -5.27 -15.73
CA MET A 140 -7.62 -6.31 -15.21
C MET A 140 -6.97 -7.69 -15.32
N LEU A 141 -6.31 -8.00 -16.45
CA LEU A 141 -5.55 -9.24 -16.59
C LEU A 141 -4.44 -9.37 -15.54
N GLY A 142 -3.68 -8.30 -15.30
CA GLY A 142 -2.67 -8.29 -14.24
C GLY A 142 -3.27 -8.47 -12.83
N ALA A 143 -4.40 -7.83 -12.55
CA ALA A 143 -5.07 -7.95 -11.26
C ALA A 143 -5.66 -9.35 -11.02
N VAL A 144 -6.23 -9.98 -12.06
CA VAL A 144 -6.69 -11.38 -11.99
C VAL A 144 -5.52 -12.33 -11.80
N LEU A 145 -4.38 -12.10 -12.46
CA LEU A 145 -3.18 -12.91 -12.26
C LEU A 145 -2.63 -12.77 -10.83
N MET A 146 -2.60 -11.55 -10.29
CA MET A 146 -2.27 -11.32 -8.87
C MET A 146 -3.26 -12.04 -7.94
N PHE A 147 -4.55 -12.03 -8.26
CA PHE A 147 -5.58 -12.71 -7.49
C PHE A 147 -5.39 -14.22 -7.46
N MET A 148 -5.08 -14.84 -8.60
CA MET A 148 -4.73 -16.27 -8.65
C MET A 148 -3.52 -16.58 -7.76
N GLY A 149 -2.49 -15.74 -7.79
CA GLY A 149 -1.32 -15.88 -6.92
C GLY A 149 -1.67 -15.83 -5.43
N ILE A 150 -2.62 -14.98 -5.03
CA ILE A 150 -3.14 -14.95 -3.65
C ILE A 150 -3.76 -16.30 -3.30
N GLY A 151 -4.63 -16.84 -4.17
CA GLY A 151 -5.29 -18.14 -3.96
C GLY A 151 -4.30 -19.28 -3.72
N VAL A 152 -3.24 -19.33 -4.53
CA VAL A 152 -2.15 -20.32 -4.38
C VAL A 152 -1.45 -20.16 -3.03
N ILE A 153 -1.10 -18.94 -2.63
CA ILE A 153 -0.44 -18.67 -1.35
C ILE A 153 -1.33 -19.05 -0.17
N THR A 154 -2.64 -18.77 -0.23
CA THR A 154 -3.57 -19.07 0.86
C THR A 154 -3.92 -20.55 0.99
N LEU A 155 -3.85 -21.32 -0.10
CA LEU A 155 -4.21 -22.75 -0.09
C LEU A 155 -3.00 -23.66 0.18
N LEU A 156 -1.80 -23.23 -0.21
CA LEU A 156 -0.55 -24.01 -0.04
C LEU A 156 0.31 -23.54 1.14
N GLY A 157 -0.07 -22.45 1.81
CA GLY A 157 0.66 -21.84 2.94
C GLY A 157 -0.17 -21.77 4.21
#